data_AF-A0A0F9RFF8-F1
#
_entry.id   AF-A0A0F9RFF8-F1
#
_cell.length_a   1.000
_cell.length_b   1.000
_cell.length_c   1.000
_cell.angle_alpha   90.00
_cell.angle_beta   90.00
_cell.angle_gamma   90.00
#
_symmetry.space_group_name_H-M   'P 1'
#
loop_
_entity.id
_entity.type
_entity.pdbx_description
1 polymer ?
#
loop_
_entity_poly.entity_id
_entity_poly.type
_entity_poly.pdbx_seq_one_letter_code
_entity_poly.pdbx_strand_id
1 'polypeptide(L)'
;MTRERLYIYDTTLRDGQQTQGVQFSTAEKITIAQALDTLGVDYIEGGWPGANPTDSAFFDTAPATRAKMTAFGMTKRNGMSAENDDVLAAVMNAGTDAVCLVGKTHD
;
A
#
# COMPACT_ATOMS: atom_id res chain seq x y z
N MET A 1 -30.58 -18.42 -2.25
CA MET A 1 -29.13 -18.43 -1.98
C MET A 1 -28.73 -17.05 -1.49
N THR A 2 -28.15 -16.95 -0.30
CA THR A 2 -27.51 -15.71 0.16
C THR A 2 -26.19 -15.57 -0.59
N ARG A 3 -25.98 -14.44 -1.28
CA ARG A 3 -24.70 -14.18 -1.95
C ARG A 3 -23.67 -13.80 -0.90
N GLU A 4 -22.47 -14.37 -0.98
CA GLU A 4 -21.33 -13.94 -0.16
C GLU A 4 -20.86 -12.55 -0.60
N ARG A 5 -20.41 -11.74 0.36
CA ARG A 5 -19.87 -10.41 0.08
C ARG A 5 -18.49 -10.55 -0.56
N LEU A 6 -18.32 -9.94 -1.73
CA LEU A 6 -17.01 -9.76 -2.36
C LEU A 6 -16.35 -8.51 -1.81
N TYR A 7 -15.04 -8.57 -1.61
CA TYR A 7 -14.21 -7.43 -1.22
C TYR A 7 -13.26 -7.08 -2.35
N ILE A 8 -13.10 -5.79 -2.63
CA ILE A 8 -12.22 -5.28 -3.67
C ILE A 8 -10.96 -4.71 -3.03
N TYR A 9 -9.81 -5.23 -3.45
CA TYR A 9 -8.48 -4.75 -3.08
C TYR A 9 -7.84 -4.10 -4.29
N ASP A 10 -7.72 -2.77 -4.27
CA ASP A 10 -7.20 -1.99 -5.39
C ASP A 10 -5.70 -1.73 -5.26
N THR A 11 -4.95 -1.97 -6.34
CA THR A 11 -3.48 -1.85 -6.39
C THR A 11 -3.00 -0.69 -7.28
N THR A 12 -3.88 0.23 -7.68
CA THR A 12 -3.57 1.31 -8.63
C THR A 12 -2.39 2.17 -8.17
N LEU A 13 -2.34 2.52 -6.88
CA LEU A 13 -1.33 3.41 -6.32
C LEU A 13 0.05 2.76 -6.12
N ARG A 14 0.14 1.44 -6.12
CA ARG A 14 1.40 0.69 -5.92
C ARG A 14 1.77 -0.07 -7.18
N ASP A 15 1.01 -1.11 -7.52
CA ASP A 15 1.34 -2.00 -8.64
C ASP A 15 1.08 -1.30 -9.98
N GLY A 16 -0.02 -0.53 -10.06
CA GLY A 16 -0.31 0.32 -11.20
C GLY A 16 0.79 1.36 -11.48
N GLN A 17 1.37 1.93 -10.42
CA GLN A 17 2.49 2.88 -10.53
C GLN A 17 3.78 2.23 -11.06
N GLN A 18 3.95 0.91 -11.01
CA GLN A 18 5.12 0.23 -11.59
C GLN A 18 5.10 0.19 -13.13
N THR A 19 3.98 0.60 -13.75
CA THR A 19 3.86 0.72 -15.20
C THR A 19 4.84 1.75 -15.75
N GLN A 20 5.56 1.38 -16.81
CA GLN A 20 6.54 2.27 -17.43
C GLN A 20 5.90 3.60 -17.85
N GLY A 21 6.51 4.71 -17.42
CA GLY A 21 6.02 6.06 -17.73
C GLY A 21 4.95 6.57 -16.77
N VAL A 22 4.53 5.79 -15.77
CA VAL A 22 3.63 6.23 -14.70
C VAL A 22 4.45 6.63 -13.49
N GLN A 23 4.30 7.87 -13.05
CA GLN A 23 4.84 8.35 -11.78
C GLN A 23 3.80 9.27 -11.16
N PHE A 24 3.38 8.96 -9.94
CA PHE A 24 2.49 9.82 -9.18
C PHE A 24 3.32 10.62 -8.18
N SER A 25 3.08 11.92 -8.13
CA SER A 25 3.43 12.75 -6.98
C SER A 25 2.55 12.39 -5.78
N THR A 26 2.97 12.77 -4.58
CA THR A 26 2.18 12.57 -3.35
C THR A 26 0.76 13.17 -3.48
N ALA A 27 0.63 14.35 -4.07
CA ALA A 27 -0.67 15.01 -4.27
C ALA A 27 -1.58 14.24 -5.25
N GLU A 28 -1.01 13.67 -6.31
CA GLU A 28 -1.76 12.80 -7.22
C GLU A 28 -2.20 11.51 -6.52
N LYS A 29 -1.34 10.91 -5.69
CA LYS A 29 -1.71 9.73 -4.90
C LYS A 29 -2.88 10.01 -3.96
N ILE A 30 -2.89 11.15 -3.26
CA ILE A 30 -4.02 11.58 -2.42
C ILE A 30 -5.29 11.72 -3.24
N THR A 31 -5.21 12.39 -4.40
CA THR A 31 -6.36 12.62 -5.28
C THR A 31 -6.94 11.30 -5.80
N ILE A 32 -6.08 10.37 -6.22
CA ILE A 32 -6.48 9.05 -6.70
C ILE A 32 -7.05 8.20 -5.54
N ALA A 33 -6.46 8.24 -4.34
CA ALA A 33 -6.98 7.53 -3.17
C ALA A 33 -8.41 7.96 -2.84
N GLN A 34 -8.70 9.26 -2.87
CA GLN A 34 -10.06 9.78 -2.65
C GLN A 34 -11.03 9.35 -3.76
N ALA A 35 -10.56 9.28 -5.01
CA ALA A 35 -11.36 8.79 -6.13
C ALA A 35 -11.68 7.28 -5.99
N LEU A 36 -10.71 6.46 -5.57
CA LEU A 36 -10.91 5.04 -5.29
C LEU A 36 -11.87 4.82 -4.11
N ASP A 37 -11.77 5.63 -3.05
CA ASP A 37 -12.71 5.58 -1.93
C ASP A 37 -14.13 5.93 -2.37
N THR A 38 -14.27 6.96 -3.22
CA THR A 38 -15.56 7.35 -3.81
C THR A 38 -16.14 6.25 -4.71
N LEU A 39 -15.29 5.52 -5.44
CA LEU A 39 -15.68 4.36 -6.24
C LEU A 39 -16.22 3.21 -5.36
N GLY A 40 -15.83 3.17 -4.08
CA GLY A 40 -16.34 2.23 -3.10
C GLY A 40 -15.54 0.93 -3.00
N VAL A 41 -14.24 0.95 -3.30
CA VAL A 41 -13.34 -0.19 -3.03
C VAL A 41 -13.21 -0.44 -1.53
N ASP A 42 -12.92 -1.67 -1.11
CA ASP A 42 -12.82 -2.00 0.31
C ASP A 42 -11.41 -1.75 0.86
N TYR A 43 -10.37 -1.90 0.02
CA TYR A 43 -8.97 -1.68 0.38
C TYR A 43 -8.25 -0.89 -0.72
N ILE A 44 -7.36 0.00 -0.30
CA ILE A 44 -6.47 0.77 -1.19
C ILE A 44 -5.03 0.43 -0.79
N GLU A 45 -4.27 -0.17 -1.70
CA GLU A 45 -2.83 -0.40 -1.53
C GLU A 45 -2.06 0.89 -1.85
N GLY A 46 -1.69 1.64 -0.82
CA GLY A 46 -1.16 3.00 -0.96
C GLY A 46 0.27 3.09 -1.47
N GLY A 47 1.09 2.05 -1.28
CA GLY A 47 2.50 2.06 -1.66
C GLY A 47 3.39 1.29 -0.68
N TRP A 48 4.69 1.45 -0.84
CA TRP A 48 5.73 0.79 -0.04
C TRP A 48 6.54 1.82 0.80
N PRO A 49 6.05 2.18 1.99
CA PRO A 49 6.76 3.12 2.87
C PRO A 49 8.11 2.52 3.29
N GLY A 50 9.13 3.39 3.39
CA GLY A 50 10.52 3.00 3.66
C GLY A 50 11.30 2.51 2.43
N ALA A 51 10.63 2.04 1.38
CA ALA A 51 11.29 1.69 0.11
C ALA A 51 11.15 2.79 -0.95
N ASN A 52 10.05 3.53 -0.96
CA ASN A 52 9.81 4.63 -1.88
C ASN A 52 9.54 5.94 -1.09
N PRO A 53 10.35 7.01 -1.30
CA PRO A 53 10.18 8.28 -0.57
C PRO A 53 8.81 8.95 -0.79
N THR A 54 8.26 8.86 -1.99
CA THR A 54 6.93 9.41 -2.32
C THR A 54 5.83 8.66 -1.58
N ASP A 55 5.98 7.34 -1.42
CA ASP A 55 5.02 6.52 -0.68
C ASP A 55 5.10 6.83 0.81
N SER A 56 6.30 6.97 1.37
CA SER A 56 6.47 7.42 2.76
C SER A 56 5.77 8.77 3.01
N ALA A 57 6.02 9.77 2.15
CA ALA A 57 5.37 11.07 2.25
C ALA A 57 3.85 11.01 2.05
N PHE A 58 3.37 10.08 1.23
CA PHE A 58 1.94 9.80 1.08
C PHE A 58 1.33 9.25 2.37
N PHE A 59 1.97 8.27 3.03
CA PHE A 59 1.45 7.73 4.29
C PHE A 59 1.48 8.76 5.43
N ASP A 60 2.44 9.68 5.46
CA ASP A 60 2.47 10.80 6.43
C ASP A 60 1.25 11.74 6.30
N THR A 61 0.63 11.79 5.12
CA THR A 61 -0.46 12.71 4.77
C THR A 61 -1.69 12.01 4.18
N ALA A 62 -1.81 10.70 4.41
CA ALA A 62 -2.85 9.89 3.78
C ALA A 62 -4.24 10.42 4.17
N PRO A 63 -5.18 10.54 3.21
CA PRO A 63 -6.51 11.02 3.52
C PRO A 63 -7.27 9.98 4.35
N ALA A 64 -8.17 10.45 5.21
CA ALA A 64 -9.16 9.58 5.82
C ALA A 64 -10.13 9.07 4.75
N THR A 65 -10.27 7.74 4.65
CA THR A 65 -11.12 7.06 3.67
C THR A 65 -12.05 6.07 4.36
N ARG A 66 -13.11 5.64 3.67
CA ARG A 66 -13.94 4.51 4.11
C ARG A 66 -13.26 3.18 3.78
N ALA A 67 -12.58 3.12 2.64
CA ALA A 67 -11.70 2.03 2.27
C ALA A 67 -10.55 1.93 3.27
N LYS A 68 -10.12 0.71 3.58
CA LYS A 68 -8.97 0.50 4.45
C LYS A 68 -7.69 0.79 3.70
N MET A 69 -6.96 1.79 4.18
CA MET A 69 -5.63 2.07 3.67
C MET A 69 -4.70 0.90 4.02
N THR A 70 -3.91 0.45 3.06
CA THR A 70 -3.01 -0.70 3.21
C THR A 70 -1.58 -0.33 2.80
N ALA A 71 -0.62 -0.52 3.70
CA ALA A 71 0.80 -0.45 3.38
C ALA A 71 1.28 -1.77 2.78
N PHE A 72 2.07 -1.71 1.71
CA PHE A 72 2.66 -2.87 1.07
C PHE A 72 4.13 -3.02 1.49
N GLY A 73 4.58 -4.26 1.68
CA GLY A 73 5.97 -4.55 1.96
C GLY A 73 6.37 -5.98 1.63
N MET A 74 7.64 -6.30 1.82
CA MET A 74 8.11 -7.69 1.82
C MET A 74 8.35 -8.16 3.26
N THR A 75 8.38 -9.48 3.46
CA THR A 75 8.57 -10.08 4.79
C THR A 75 9.85 -9.64 5.53
N LYS A 76 10.95 -9.45 4.80
CA LYS A 76 12.22 -8.84 5.23
C LYS A 76 13.21 -8.82 4.05
N ARG A 77 14.28 -8.05 4.16
CA ARG A 77 15.44 -8.11 3.28
C ARG A 77 16.20 -9.42 3.48
N ASN A 78 16.79 -9.91 2.39
CA ASN A 78 17.68 -11.06 2.47
C ASN A 78 18.91 -10.71 3.33
N GLY A 79 19.39 -11.66 4.13
CA GLY A 79 20.51 -11.45 5.04
C GLY A 79 20.23 -10.63 6.31
N MET A 80 19.00 -10.14 6.52
CA MET A 80 18.60 -9.43 7.74
C MET A 80 17.53 -10.18 8.52
N SER A 81 17.44 -9.95 9.84
CA SER A 81 16.29 -10.36 10.65
C SER A 81 15.14 -9.37 10.47
N ALA A 82 13.90 -9.83 10.67
CA ALA A 82 12.73 -8.94 10.60
C ALA A 82 12.80 -7.79 11.61
N GLU A 83 13.31 -8.07 12.83
CA GLU A 83 13.48 -7.08 13.90
C GLU A 83 14.43 -5.93 13.55
N ASN A 84 15.44 -6.19 12.72
CA ASN A 84 16.47 -5.21 12.35
C ASN A 84 16.23 -4.59 10.97
N ASP A 85 15.10 -4.89 10.33
CA ASP A 85 14.81 -4.42 8.99
C ASP A 85 14.03 -3.10 9.02
N ASP A 86 14.73 -1.98 8.80
CA ASP A 86 14.13 -0.64 8.77
C ASP A 86 13.03 -0.45 7.72
N VAL A 87 13.10 -1.15 6.57
CA VAL A 87 12.07 -1.10 5.52
C VAL A 87 10.81 -1.82 6.00
N LEU A 88 10.95 -2.98 6.64
CA LEU A 88 9.80 -3.67 7.23
C LEU A 88 9.21 -2.86 8.38
N ALA A 89 10.06 -2.27 9.22
CA ALA A 89 9.62 -1.42 10.32
C ALA A 89 8.81 -0.22 9.81
N ALA A 90 9.22 0.41 8.71
CA ALA A 90 8.45 1.50 8.09
C ALA A 90 7.05 1.05 7.62
N VAL A 91 6.91 -0.17 7.09
CA VAL A 91 5.62 -0.75 6.71
C VAL A 91 4.74 -0.99 7.93
N MET A 92 5.28 -1.57 9.00
CA MET A 92 4.53 -1.83 10.22
C MET A 92 4.13 -0.54 10.97
N ASN A 93 4.96 0.50 10.84
CA ASN A 93 4.74 1.79 11.50
C ASN A 93 3.98 2.81 10.64
N ALA A 94 3.51 2.42 9.45
CA ALA A 94 2.79 3.31 8.53
C ALA A 94 1.42 3.78 9.05
N GLY A 95 0.95 3.25 10.18
CA GLY A 95 -0.32 3.66 10.80
C GLY A 95 -1.57 3.25 10.00
N THR A 96 -1.46 2.21 9.17
CA THR A 96 -2.54 1.73 8.30
C THR A 96 -3.41 0.67 8.99
N ASP A 97 -4.69 0.60 8.61
CA ASP A 97 -5.63 -0.41 9.13
C ASP A 97 -5.29 -1.84 8.70
N ALA A 98 -4.53 -1.98 7.62
CA ALA A 98 -4.05 -3.24 7.09
C ALA A 98 -2.62 -3.13 6.55
N VAL A 99 -1.94 -4.27 6.47
CA VAL A 99 -0.62 -4.42 5.84
C VAL A 99 -0.66 -5.62 4.90
N CYS A 100 -0.12 -5.46 3.69
CA CYS A 100 0.08 -6.53 2.71
C CYS A 100 1.56 -6.88 2.63
N LEU A 101 1.93 -8.11 2.98
CA LEU A 101 3.31 -8.60 2.91
C LEU A 101 3.47 -9.63 1.79
N VAL A 102 4.52 -9.47 0.98
CA VAL A 102 4.91 -10.44 -0.04
C VAL A 102 6.14 -11.26 0.39
N GLY A 103 6.09 -12.56 0.10
CA GLY A 103 7.22 -13.47 0.16
C GLY A 103 7.29 -14.25 -1.15
N LYS A 104 8.44 -14.21 -1.82
CA LYS A 104 8.66 -15.02 -3.02
C LYS A 104 8.89 -16.47 -2.59
N THR A 105 8.20 -17.40 -3.25
CA THR A 105 8.32 -18.85 -3.02
C THR A 105 9.10 -19.56 -4.12
N HIS A 106 9.53 -18.83 -5.16
CA HIS A 106 10.45 -19.33 -6.17
C HIS A 106 11.87 -18.91 -5.82
N ASP A 107 12.80 -19.83 -6.00
CA ASP A 107 14.24 -19.56 -6.11
C ASP A 107 14.55 -18.96 -7.48
#